data_AF-A0A0G4MPD1-F1
#
_entry.id   AF-A0A0G4MPD1-F1
#
_cell.length_a   1.000
_cell.length_b   1.000
_cell.length_c   1.000
_cell.angle_alpha   90.00
_cell.angle_beta   90.00
_cell.angle_gamma   90.00
#
_symmetry.space_group_name_H-M   'P 1'
#
loop_
_entity.id
_entity.type
_entity.pdbx_description
1 polymer ?
#
loop_
_entity_poly.entity_id
_entity_poly.type
_entity_poly.pdbx_seq_one_letter_code
_entity_poly.pdbx_strand_id
1 'polypeptide(L)'
;MSRLTMMVSRRPDLTMRLRNVEADDRKSIAETSAEIIQKIFTTCLTDRTSARYSKPEGKKIGVYMFANLVLKLLFACRRTQLAKQIFTNISSNSPPLSLYPAAQRVTFLFYLGRFNLSNSHY
;
A
#
# COMPACT_ATOMS: atom_id res chain seq x y z
N MET A 1 -35.01 13.10 14.84
CA MET A 1 -33.54 13.19 14.64
C MET A 1 -33.10 14.13 13.50
N SER A 2 -34.00 14.58 12.62
CA SER A 2 -33.66 15.39 11.43
C SER A 2 -33.56 16.91 11.63
N ARG A 3 -34.15 17.46 12.71
CA ARG A 3 -34.10 18.92 12.99
C ARG A 3 -32.71 19.41 13.44
N LEU A 4 -31.96 18.57 14.16
CA LEU A 4 -30.61 18.90 14.62
C LEU A 4 -29.62 18.90 13.44
N THR A 5 -29.73 17.94 12.53
CA THR A 5 -28.90 17.85 11.32
C THR A 5 -29.00 19.13 10.47
N MET A 6 -30.20 19.67 10.28
CA MET A 6 -30.40 20.90 9.50
C MET A 6 -29.88 22.18 10.19
N MET A 7 -29.92 22.24 11.53
CA MET A 7 -29.35 23.38 12.26
C MET A 7 -27.82 23.41 12.21
N VAL A 8 -27.17 22.25 12.16
CA VAL A 8 -25.71 22.14 12.01
C VAL A 8 -25.26 22.56 10.60
N SER A 9 -26.04 22.25 9.55
CA SER A 9 -25.73 22.68 8.17
C SER A 9 -25.81 24.19 7.95
N ARG A 10 -26.42 24.95 8.86
CA ARG A 10 -26.57 26.42 8.77
C ARG A 10 -25.36 27.23 9.25
N ARG A 11 -24.29 26.58 9.73
CA ARG A 11 -23.04 27.25 10.16
C ARG A 11 -21.82 26.66 9.44
N PRO A 12 -21.63 26.96 8.15
CA PRO A 12 -20.49 26.46 7.38
C PRO A 12 -19.13 26.93 7.95
N ASP A 13 -19.11 28.04 8.71
CA ASP A 13 -17.90 28.62 9.31
C ASP A 13 -17.25 27.72 10.38
N LEU A 14 -18.06 26.92 11.10
CA LEU A 14 -17.56 25.97 12.10
C LEU A 14 -17.10 24.66 11.46
N THR A 15 -17.69 24.25 10.34
CA THR A 15 -17.26 23.08 9.58
C THR A 15 -15.98 23.32 8.77
N MET A 16 -15.76 24.56 8.31
CA MET A 16 -14.56 24.91 7.55
C MET A 16 -13.30 24.90 8.44
N ARG A 17 -13.41 25.32 9.71
CA ARG A 17 -12.29 25.27 10.66
C ARG A 17 -11.96 23.85 11.12
N LEU A 18 -12.94 22.97 11.31
CA LEU A 18 -12.66 21.55 11.59
C LEU A 18 -11.98 20.87 10.40
N ARG A 19 -12.45 21.15 9.18
CA ARG A 19 -11.88 20.56 7.96
C ARG A 19 -10.46 21.05 7.66
N ASN A 20 -10.11 22.28 8.04
CA ASN A 20 -8.77 22.83 7.86
C ASN A 20 -7.78 22.43 8.98
N VAL A 21 -8.26 22.18 10.21
CA VAL A 21 -7.40 21.75 11.33
C VAL A 21 -7.05 20.25 11.25
N GLU A 22 -7.89 19.42 10.61
CA GLU A 22 -7.60 18.00 10.39
C GLU A 22 -6.72 17.71 9.16
N ALA A 23 -6.52 18.71 8.29
CA ALA A 23 -5.87 18.51 6.99
C ALA A 23 -4.33 18.64 7.02
N ASP A 24 -3.74 19.20 8.08
CA ASP A 24 -2.35 19.72 7.97
C ASP A 24 -1.32 19.15 8.98
N ASP A 25 -1.69 18.37 10.01
CA ASP A 25 -0.68 17.85 10.97
C ASP A 25 -0.97 16.47 11.58
N ARG A 26 -1.94 15.72 11.05
CA ARG A 26 -2.10 14.28 11.35
C ARG A 26 -1.78 13.51 10.09
N LYS A 27 -0.77 12.63 10.16
CA LYS A 27 -0.60 11.54 9.17
C LYS A 27 -1.98 10.99 8.85
N SER A 28 -2.40 11.08 7.59
CA SER A 28 -3.72 10.61 7.18
C SER A 28 -3.89 9.14 7.63
N ILE A 29 -5.11 8.73 7.96
CA ILE A 29 -5.41 7.31 8.26
C ILE A 29 -4.86 6.40 7.15
N ALA A 30 -4.90 6.86 5.90
CA ALA A 30 -4.32 6.18 4.75
C ALA A 30 -2.78 6.05 4.84
N GLU A 31 -2.08 7.07 5.31
CA GLU A 31 -0.62 7.04 5.47
C GLU A 31 -0.21 6.12 6.62
N THR A 32 -0.92 6.20 7.75
CA THR A 32 -0.72 5.30 8.89
C THR A 32 -0.96 3.84 8.48
N SER A 33 -2.01 3.59 7.69
CA SER A 33 -2.30 2.26 7.13
C SER A 33 -1.19 1.79 6.21
N ALA A 34 -0.66 2.66 5.33
CA ALA A 34 0.46 2.32 4.45
C ALA A 34 1.71 1.94 5.23
N GLU A 35 2.02 2.66 6.29
CA GLU A 35 3.15 2.39 7.16
C GLU A 35 3.02 1.01 7.85
N ILE A 36 1.82 0.68 8.36
CA ILE A 36 1.56 -0.62 8.99
C ILE A 36 1.67 -1.75 7.97
N ILE A 37 1.05 -1.63 6.80
CA ILE A 37 1.10 -2.68 5.77
C ILE A 37 2.53 -2.86 5.26
N GLN A 38 3.31 -1.77 5.14
CA GLN A 38 4.72 -1.85 4.74
C GLN A 38 5.60 -2.56 5.79
N LYS A 39 5.32 -2.35 7.08
CA LYS A 39 5.97 -3.11 8.17
C LYS A 39 5.65 -4.60 8.05
N ILE A 40 4.39 -4.97 7.85
CA ILE A 40 3.98 -6.37 7.67
C ILE A 40 4.64 -6.98 6.43
N PHE A 41 4.66 -6.27 5.31
CA PHE A 41 5.36 -6.70 4.09
C PHE A 41 6.83 -6.99 4.37
N THR A 42 7.52 -6.10 5.10
CA THR A 42 8.93 -6.27 5.46
C THR A 42 9.12 -7.50 6.34
N THR A 43 8.25 -7.72 7.33
CA THR A 43 8.27 -8.93 8.18
C THR A 43 8.07 -10.21 7.37
N CYS A 44 7.16 -10.22 6.39
CA CYS A 44 6.98 -11.36 5.50
C CYS A 44 8.20 -11.60 4.60
N LEU A 45 8.86 -10.54 4.16
CA LEU A 45 10.01 -10.60 3.27
C LEU A 45 11.29 -11.08 3.98
N THR A 46 11.48 -10.68 5.23
CA THR A 46 12.65 -11.07 6.04
C THR A 46 12.48 -12.43 6.74
N ASP A 47 11.32 -13.06 6.59
CA ASP A 47 11.07 -14.41 7.09
C ASP A 47 12.09 -15.40 6.52
N ARG A 48 12.68 -16.23 7.37
CA ARG A 48 13.74 -17.18 6.97
C ARG A 48 13.28 -18.64 6.99
N THR A 49 11.98 -18.88 7.19
CA THR A 49 11.40 -20.23 7.27
C THR A 49 11.57 -21.04 5.98
N SER A 50 11.65 -20.39 4.83
CA SER A 50 11.88 -21.04 3.54
C SER A 50 13.02 -20.37 2.77
N ALA A 51 13.76 -21.14 1.97
CA ALA A 51 14.82 -20.62 1.11
C ALA A 51 14.24 -19.68 0.04
N ARG A 52 15.10 -18.87 -0.59
CA ARG A 52 14.65 -17.91 -1.62
C ARG A 52 13.98 -18.60 -2.80
N TYR A 53 14.51 -19.72 -3.27
CA TYR A 53 14.03 -20.40 -4.47
C TYR A 53 13.13 -21.60 -4.19
N SER A 54 12.79 -21.85 -2.92
CA SER A 54 11.84 -22.90 -2.56
C SER A 54 10.41 -22.38 -2.61
N LYS A 55 9.45 -23.32 -2.58
CA LYS A 55 8.04 -22.97 -2.36
C LYS A 55 7.93 -22.08 -1.11
N PRO A 56 7.19 -20.97 -1.16
CA PRO A 56 7.02 -20.10 -0.01
C PRO A 56 6.28 -20.83 1.10
N GLU A 57 6.85 -20.80 2.30
CA GLU A 57 6.25 -21.32 3.52
C GLU A 57 6.25 -20.26 4.61
N GLY A 58 5.46 -20.47 5.67
CA GLY A 58 5.35 -19.53 6.77
C GLY A 58 4.84 -18.16 6.32
N LYS A 59 5.55 -17.09 6.73
CA LYS A 59 5.12 -15.72 6.43
C LYS A 59 5.45 -15.31 4.99
N LYS A 60 6.34 -16.03 4.30
CA LYS A 60 6.66 -15.76 2.88
C LYS A 60 5.49 -15.94 1.93
N ILE A 61 4.49 -16.73 2.31
CA ILE A 61 3.25 -16.91 1.53
C ILE A 61 2.53 -15.56 1.34
N GLY A 62 2.63 -14.67 2.33
CA GLY A 62 1.98 -13.36 2.31
C GLY A 62 2.72 -12.25 1.55
N VAL A 63 3.95 -12.48 1.06
CA VAL A 63 4.81 -11.40 0.50
C VAL A 63 4.10 -10.64 -0.62
N TYR A 64 3.60 -11.34 -1.64
CA TYR A 64 2.92 -10.68 -2.76
C TYR A 64 1.50 -10.19 -2.42
N MET A 65 0.83 -10.80 -1.44
CA MET A 65 -0.44 -10.28 -0.94
C MET A 65 -0.26 -8.90 -0.31
N PHE A 66 0.68 -8.76 0.62
CA PHE A 66 0.96 -7.48 1.27
C PHE A 66 1.61 -6.48 0.32
N ALA A 67 2.53 -6.90 -0.55
CA ALA A 67 3.09 -6.03 -1.56
C ALA A 67 2.00 -5.40 -2.45
N ASN A 68 1.03 -6.20 -2.91
CA ASN A 68 -0.07 -5.71 -3.74
C ASN A 68 -0.98 -4.73 -2.97
N LEU A 69 -1.19 -4.94 -1.67
CA LEU A 69 -1.93 -3.99 -0.82
C LEU A 69 -1.18 -2.67 -0.66
N VAL A 70 0.12 -2.70 -0.38
CA VAL A 70 0.96 -1.49 -0.29
C VAL A 70 0.95 -0.75 -1.62
N LEU A 71 1.13 -1.45 -2.75
CA LEU A 71 1.12 -0.84 -4.08
C LEU A 71 -0.23 -0.18 -4.39
N LYS A 72 -1.36 -0.87 -4.13
CA LYS A 72 -2.70 -0.27 -4.29
C LYS A 72 -2.84 1.05 -3.54
N LEU A 73 -2.40 1.07 -2.27
CA LEU A 73 -2.50 2.24 -1.42
C LEU A 73 -1.57 3.37 -1.85
N LEU A 74 -0.31 3.07 -2.17
CA LEU A 74 0.65 4.07 -2.66
C LEU A 74 0.19 4.72 -3.96
N PHE A 75 -0.37 3.95 -4.89
CA PHE A 75 -0.93 4.49 -6.12
C PHE A 75 -2.20 5.31 -5.88
N ALA A 76 -3.07 4.89 -4.96
CA ALA A 76 -4.26 5.66 -4.58
C ALA A 76 -3.89 7.02 -3.95
N CYS A 77 -2.87 7.04 -3.09
CA CYS A 77 -2.36 8.25 -2.44
C CYS A 77 -1.43 9.09 -3.35
N ARG A 78 -1.22 8.70 -4.62
CA ARG A 78 -0.27 9.34 -5.55
C ARG A 78 1.18 9.39 -5.06
N ARG A 79 1.57 8.54 -4.11
CA ARG A 79 2.93 8.42 -3.57
C ARG A 79 3.72 7.32 -4.29
N THR A 80 3.75 7.36 -5.62
CA THR A 80 4.35 6.30 -6.46
C THR A 80 5.86 6.15 -6.28
N GLN A 81 6.56 7.18 -5.82
CA GLN A 81 8.01 7.13 -5.57
C GLN A 81 8.40 6.06 -4.54
N LEU A 82 7.56 5.83 -3.53
CA LEU A 82 7.78 4.79 -2.51
C LEU A 82 7.63 3.37 -3.07
N ALA A 83 6.92 3.20 -4.19
CA ALA A 83 6.75 1.90 -4.82
C ALA A 83 8.09 1.34 -5.34
N LYS A 84 9.05 2.19 -5.70
CA LYS A 84 10.40 1.79 -6.12
C LYS A 84 11.05 0.87 -5.10
N GLN A 85 10.99 1.24 -3.82
CA GLN A 85 11.59 0.47 -2.73
C GLN A 85 10.93 -0.91 -2.59
N ILE A 86 9.61 -0.99 -2.78
CA ILE A 86 8.87 -2.26 -2.74
C ILE A 86 9.35 -3.18 -3.87
N PHE A 87 9.46 -2.66 -5.10
CA PHE A 87 9.92 -3.45 -6.25
C PHE A 87 11.36 -3.93 -6.08
N THR A 88 12.27 -3.07 -5.62
CA THR A 88 13.67 -3.45 -5.35
C THR A 88 13.75 -4.54 -4.28
N ASN A 89 13.02 -4.38 -3.17
CA ASN A 89 13.03 -5.35 -2.07
C ASN A 89 12.52 -6.73 -2.50
N ILE A 90 11.47 -6.77 -3.32
CA ILE A 90 10.95 -8.02 -3.90
C ILE A 90 11.98 -8.63 -4.83
N SER A 91 12.54 -7.85 -5.75
CA SER A 91 13.56 -8.32 -6.70
C SER A 91 14.79 -8.92 -6.01
N SER A 92 15.15 -8.45 -4.82
CA SER A 92 16.30 -8.96 -4.06
C SER A 92 15.96 -10.17 -3.17
N ASN A 93 14.83 -10.15 -2.48
CA ASN A 93 14.59 -11.06 -1.35
C ASN A 93 13.40 -12.01 -1.53
N SER A 94 12.46 -11.70 -2.43
CA SER A 94 11.26 -12.55 -2.56
C SER A 94 11.56 -13.85 -3.30
N PRO A 95 10.76 -14.89 -3.04
CA PRO A 95 10.72 -16.04 -3.93
C PRO A 95 10.22 -15.68 -5.34
N PRO A 96 10.52 -16.51 -6.35
CA PRO A 96 10.07 -16.31 -7.71
C PRO A 96 8.54 -16.09 -7.80
N LEU A 97 8.14 -15.10 -8.61
CA LEU A 97 6.73 -14.75 -8.81
C LEU A 97 5.89 -15.94 -9.27
N SER A 98 6.47 -16.87 -10.05
CA SER A 98 5.81 -18.06 -10.57
C SER A 98 5.23 -18.97 -9.48
N LEU A 99 5.80 -18.95 -8.27
CA LEU A 99 5.39 -19.77 -7.12
C LEU A 99 4.11 -19.26 -6.43
N TYR A 100 3.62 -18.09 -6.82
CA TYR A 100 2.44 -17.46 -6.22
C TYR A 100 1.19 -17.61 -7.10
N PRO A 101 -0.02 -17.54 -6.50
CA PRO A 101 -1.28 -17.65 -7.23
C PRO A 101 -1.42 -16.61 -8.35
N ALA A 102 -2.05 -16.99 -9.46
CA ALA A 102 -2.18 -16.15 -10.66
C ALA A 102 -2.70 -14.74 -10.37
N ALA A 103 -3.71 -14.61 -9.51
CA ALA A 103 -4.29 -13.32 -9.13
C ALA A 103 -3.25 -12.36 -8.51
N GLN A 104 -2.35 -12.88 -7.65
CA GLN A 104 -1.30 -12.06 -7.02
C GLN A 104 -0.26 -11.65 -8.05
N ARG A 105 0.11 -12.56 -8.96
CA ARG A 105 1.09 -12.30 -10.02
C ARG A 105 0.64 -11.21 -10.97
N VAL A 106 -0.59 -11.32 -11.48
CA VAL A 106 -1.15 -10.33 -12.43
C VAL A 106 -1.26 -8.96 -11.78
N THR A 107 -1.71 -8.89 -10.52
CA THR A 107 -1.82 -7.63 -9.79
C THR A 107 -0.45 -6.95 -9.62
N PHE A 108 0.57 -7.73 -9.24
CA PHE A 108 1.91 -7.20 -9.06
C PHE A 108 2.49 -6.66 -10.37
N LEU A 109 2.38 -7.44 -11.46
CA LEU A 109 2.85 -7.06 -12.79
C LEU A 109 2.12 -5.81 -13.33
N PHE A 110 0.83 -5.67 -13.06
CA PHE A 110 0.07 -4.48 -13.42
C PHE A 110 0.65 -3.21 -12.78
N TYR A 111 0.92 -3.23 -11.47
CA TYR A 111 1.50 -2.08 -10.78
C TYR A 111 2.96 -1.84 -11.18
N LEU A 112 3.74 -2.90 -11.43
CA LEU A 112 5.10 -2.79 -11.95
C LEU A 112 5.12 -2.10 -13.33
N GLY A 113 4.24 -2.52 -14.25
CA GLY A 113 4.12 -1.92 -15.57
C GLY A 113 3.72 -0.44 -15.50
N ARG A 114 2.73 -0.11 -14.66
CA ARG A 114 2.33 1.29 -14.41
C ARG A 114 3.47 2.12 -13.84
N PHE A 115 4.23 1.57 -12.90
CA PHE A 115 5.38 2.24 -12.32
C PHE A 115 6.47 2.51 -13.37
N ASN A 116 6.83 1.51 -14.19
CA ASN A 116 7.84 1.66 -15.24
C ASN A 116 7.43 2.71 -16.27
N LEU A 117 6.16 2.67 -16.71
CA LEU A 117 5.60 3.66 -17.64
C LEU A 117 5.67 5.08 -17.07
N SER A 118 5.35 5.26 -15.79
CA SER A 118 5.41 6.58 -15.14
C SER A 118 6.84 7.10 -14.94
N ASN A 119 7.84 6.23 -14.91
CA ASN A 119 9.24 6.60 -14.70
C ASN A 119 10.08 6.54 -15.99
N SER A 120 9.47 6.37 -17.16
CA SER A 120 10.15 6.31 -18.48
C SER A 120 11.29 5.28 -18.56
N HIS A 121 11.22 4.21 -17.79
CA HIS A 121 12.13 3.06 -17.93
C HIS A 121 11.50 2.09 -18.94
N TYR A 122 11.93 2.18 -20.20
CA TYR A 122 11.54 1.30 -21.30
C TYR A 122 12.62 0.25 -21.57
#